data_AF-A0A6J7J9C0-F1
#
_entry.id   AF-A0A6J7J9C0-F1
#
_cell.length_a   1.000
_cell.length_b   1.000
_cell.length_c   1.000
_cell.angle_alpha   90.00
_cell.angle_beta   90.00
_cell.angle_gamma   90.00
#
_symmetry.space_group_name_H-M   'P 1'
#
loop_
_entity.id
_entity.type
_entity.pdbx_description
1 polymer ?
#
loop_
_entity_poly.entity_id
_entity_poly.type
_entity_poly.pdbx_seq_one_letter_code
_entity_poly.pdbx_strand_id
1 'polypeptide(L)'
;MPSLRHALLATVIPRLRKAGDLDSEPAERARVEADHRTLDRSLPTRSTPGFAKRWEVEVADIGFPCHVLTPRLRHVHRTLYYVHGGAFMAPIDAVHVRYATRLADAIGARVVMPDYPLAPEHTWADSHDALVADAARWADEEGGIVLAGDSAGGGLALAMALSMRDRGLTPATHLVMHAPWADLTTSTPETREVDAVDPWLFYSKLEAYALWWAGSEADLGRPEVSPALADLAGLPKALMLHGTRDLLNPGCRLLARRAAEAGWDLTSIEERDLIHVYGILPLIPEARRAFTQVVDFLR
;
A
#
# COMPACT_ATOMS: atom_id res chain seq x y z
N MET A 1 20.47 -14.08 1.52
CA MET A 1 21.09 -13.25 0.48
C MET A 1 20.10 -13.09 -0.67
N PRO A 2 19.85 -11.85 -1.14
CA PRO A 2 18.94 -11.61 -2.25
C PRO A 2 19.44 -12.24 -3.55
N SER A 3 18.52 -12.57 -4.44
CA SER A 3 18.84 -13.08 -5.77
C SER A 3 19.55 -12.05 -6.66
N LEU A 4 20.29 -12.51 -7.66
CA LEU A 4 20.90 -11.64 -8.67
C LEU A 4 19.86 -10.75 -9.39
N ARG A 5 18.63 -11.26 -9.57
CA ARG A 5 17.54 -10.49 -10.19
C ARG A 5 17.08 -9.35 -9.30
N HIS A 6 16.99 -9.60 -7.99
CA HIS A 6 16.69 -8.56 -7.00
C HIS A 6 17.80 -7.50 -6.99
N ALA A 7 19.07 -7.91 -6.93
CA ALA A 7 20.20 -6.98 -6.94
C ALA A 7 20.23 -6.09 -8.20
N LEU A 8 19.87 -6.66 -9.36
CA LEU A 8 19.75 -5.90 -10.61
C LEU A 8 18.62 -4.87 -10.54
N LEU A 9 17.42 -5.24 -10.09
CA LEU A 9 16.30 -4.30 -9.95
C LEU A 9 16.61 -3.19 -8.96
N ALA A 10 17.20 -3.54 -7.82
CA ALA A 10 17.62 -2.59 -6.79
C ALA A 10 18.55 -1.51 -7.35
N THR A 11 19.38 -1.84 -8.35
CA THR A 11 20.36 -0.91 -8.94
C THR A 11 19.82 -0.16 -10.15
N VAL A 12 19.04 -0.82 -11.01
CA VAL A 12 18.63 -0.28 -12.32
C VAL A 12 17.43 0.64 -12.21
N ILE A 13 16.42 0.29 -11.41
CA ILE A 13 15.16 1.05 -11.32
C ILE A 13 15.39 2.49 -10.84
N PRO A 14 16.16 2.75 -9.76
CA PRO A 14 16.40 4.11 -9.29
C PRO A 14 17.09 4.98 -10.33
N ARG A 15 18.08 4.42 -11.05
CA ARG A 15 18.80 5.13 -12.11
C ARG A 15 17.90 5.49 -13.28
N LEU A 16 17.03 4.57 -13.71
CA LEU A 16 16.07 4.83 -14.78
C LEU A 16 15.05 5.90 -14.37
N ARG A 17 14.65 5.91 -13.10
CA ARG A 17 13.73 6.90 -12.54
C ARG A 17 14.40 8.23 -12.16
N LYS A 18 15.72 8.34 -12.31
CA LYS A 18 16.53 9.47 -11.79
C LYS A 18 16.18 9.77 -10.32
N ALA A 19 15.95 8.72 -9.54
CA ALA A 19 15.59 8.85 -8.15
C ALA A 19 16.81 9.33 -7.34
N GLY A 20 16.56 10.19 -6.38
CA GLY A 20 17.55 10.87 -5.56
C GLY A 20 16.89 11.65 -4.44
N ASP A 21 17.71 12.19 -3.55
CA ASP A 21 17.29 13.12 -2.50
C ASP A 21 16.56 14.35 -3.05
N LEU A 22 15.89 15.04 -2.15
CA LEU A 22 15.16 16.26 -2.43
C LEU A 22 16.14 17.43 -2.51
N ASP A 23 16.28 18.03 -3.70
CA ASP A 23 17.10 19.24 -3.88
C ASP A 23 16.46 20.45 -3.17
N SER A 24 15.14 20.63 -3.33
CA SER A 24 14.35 21.65 -2.65
C SER A 24 12.87 21.25 -2.60
N GLU A 25 12.19 21.56 -1.49
CA GLU A 25 10.77 21.19 -1.30
C GLU A 25 9.87 21.89 -2.32
N PRO A 26 9.99 23.20 -2.58
CA PRO A 26 9.16 23.87 -3.57
C PRO A 26 9.39 23.36 -5.00
N ALA A 27 10.63 23.00 -5.34
CA ALA A 27 10.96 22.48 -6.66
C ALA A 27 10.37 21.07 -6.87
N GLU A 28 10.46 20.22 -5.84
CA GLU A 28 9.85 18.90 -5.88
C GLU A 28 8.33 18.99 -5.95
N ARG A 29 7.70 19.89 -5.19
CA ARG A 29 6.25 20.13 -5.24
C ARG A 29 5.80 20.53 -6.63
N ALA A 30 6.46 21.53 -7.23
CA ALA A 30 6.15 22.00 -8.57
C ALA A 30 6.34 20.90 -9.64
N ARG A 31 7.34 20.02 -9.47
CA ARG A 31 7.55 18.85 -10.34
C ARG A 31 6.39 17.87 -10.23
N VAL A 32 6.01 17.48 -9.01
CA VAL A 32 4.90 16.54 -8.78
C VAL A 32 3.59 17.08 -9.34
N GLU A 33 3.23 18.34 -9.05
CA GLU A 33 2.03 18.97 -9.60
C GLU A 33 2.07 19.07 -11.14
N ALA A 34 3.25 19.25 -11.74
CA ALA A 34 3.40 19.22 -13.20
C ALA A 34 3.16 17.84 -13.79
N ASP A 35 3.68 16.79 -13.14
CA ASP A 35 3.44 15.41 -13.53
C ASP A 35 1.93 15.09 -13.43
N HIS A 36 1.27 15.51 -12.34
CA HIS A 36 -0.16 15.31 -12.09
C HIS A 36 -1.07 15.93 -13.16
N ARG A 37 -0.75 17.14 -13.64
CA ARG A 37 -1.51 17.80 -14.72
C ARG A 37 -1.57 16.99 -16.03
N THR A 38 -0.62 16.09 -16.23
CA THR A 38 -0.53 15.27 -17.46
C THR A 38 -0.71 13.78 -17.19
N LEU A 39 -1.10 13.41 -15.97
CA LEU A 39 -1.18 12.04 -15.51
C LEU A 39 -2.31 11.29 -16.20
N ASP A 40 -1.96 10.19 -16.89
CA ASP A 40 -2.94 9.23 -17.37
C ASP A 40 -3.42 8.37 -16.20
N ARG A 41 -4.66 8.62 -15.75
CA ARG A 41 -5.31 7.86 -14.67
C ARG A 41 -6.07 6.63 -15.18
N SER A 42 -5.88 6.24 -16.45
CA SER A 42 -6.45 4.99 -16.94
C SER A 42 -5.77 3.77 -16.30
N LEU A 43 -6.56 2.73 -16.03
CA LEU A 43 -6.07 1.52 -15.37
C LEU A 43 -4.96 0.83 -16.22
N PRO A 44 -3.71 0.69 -15.72
CA PRO A 44 -2.59 0.20 -16.52
C PRO A 44 -2.59 -1.33 -16.63
N THR A 45 -3.39 -1.86 -17.55
CA THR A 45 -3.63 -3.31 -17.69
C THR A 45 -2.59 -4.05 -18.55
N ARG A 46 -1.74 -3.34 -19.28
CA ARG A 46 -0.82 -3.90 -20.29
C ARG A 46 0.19 -4.91 -19.72
N SER A 47 0.56 -4.79 -18.45
CA SER A 47 1.48 -5.70 -17.76
C SER A 47 0.85 -7.05 -17.38
N THR A 48 -0.47 -7.19 -17.53
CA THR A 48 -1.24 -8.36 -17.10
C THR A 48 -1.64 -9.20 -18.31
N PRO A 49 -1.03 -10.40 -18.52
CA PRO A 49 -1.28 -11.21 -19.70
C PRO A 49 -2.76 -11.61 -19.84
N GLY A 50 -3.33 -11.33 -21.01
CA GLY A 50 -4.70 -11.68 -21.34
C GLY A 50 -5.76 -10.93 -20.52
N PHE A 51 -5.42 -9.77 -19.94
CA PHE A 51 -6.29 -9.03 -19.02
C PHE A 51 -7.74 -8.91 -19.51
N ALA A 52 -7.97 -8.35 -20.69
CA ALA A 52 -9.31 -8.11 -21.22
C ALA A 52 -10.15 -9.38 -21.44
N LYS A 53 -9.50 -10.54 -21.61
CA LYS A 53 -10.19 -11.84 -21.74
C LYS A 53 -10.57 -12.44 -20.39
N ARG A 54 -9.90 -12.02 -19.32
CA ARG A 54 -10.00 -12.62 -17.98
C ARG A 54 -10.80 -11.75 -17.02
N TRP A 55 -10.78 -10.44 -17.21
CA TRP A 55 -11.35 -9.45 -16.30
C TRP A 55 -12.35 -8.57 -17.03
N GLU A 56 -13.47 -8.35 -16.37
CA GLU A 56 -14.38 -7.24 -16.60
C GLU A 56 -13.95 -6.08 -15.71
N VAL A 57 -14.02 -4.85 -16.22
CA VAL A 57 -13.68 -3.64 -15.46
C VAL A 57 -14.88 -2.72 -15.46
N GLU A 58 -15.33 -2.39 -14.26
CA GLU A 58 -16.27 -1.31 -13.99
C GLU A 58 -15.53 -0.18 -13.26
N VAL A 59 -15.94 1.06 -13.50
CA VAL A 59 -15.44 2.22 -12.77
C VAL A 59 -16.61 2.80 -11.99
N ALA A 60 -16.60 2.59 -10.68
CA ALA A 60 -17.52 3.22 -9.76
C ALA A 60 -17.00 4.62 -9.39
N ASP A 61 -17.92 5.51 -9.02
CA ASP A 61 -17.59 6.82 -8.44
C ASP A 61 -17.93 6.79 -6.95
N ILE A 62 -16.90 6.90 -6.10
CA ILE A 62 -17.05 6.96 -4.64
C ILE A 62 -16.71 8.36 -4.09
N GLY A 63 -16.78 9.39 -4.94
CA GLY A 63 -16.18 10.71 -4.75
C GLY A 63 -14.90 10.89 -5.58
N PHE A 64 -14.36 9.78 -6.06
CA PHE A 64 -13.30 9.65 -7.05
C PHE A 64 -13.41 8.26 -7.70
N PRO A 65 -12.74 8.02 -8.84
CA PRO A 65 -12.82 6.73 -9.53
C PRO A 65 -12.37 5.56 -8.65
N CYS A 66 -13.12 4.46 -8.70
CA CYS A 66 -12.77 3.20 -8.07
C CYS A 66 -12.95 2.07 -9.09
N HIS A 67 -11.86 1.35 -9.38
CA HIS A 67 -11.89 0.28 -10.38
C HIS A 67 -12.32 -1.04 -9.73
N VAL A 68 -13.40 -1.64 -10.25
CA VAL A 68 -13.86 -2.96 -9.87
C VAL A 68 -13.51 -3.95 -10.98
N LEU A 69 -12.61 -4.88 -10.69
CA LEU A 69 -12.17 -5.91 -11.62
C LEU A 69 -12.80 -7.25 -11.23
N THR A 70 -13.70 -7.75 -12.07
CA THR A 70 -14.42 -9.02 -11.84
C THR A 70 -13.92 -10.11 -12.78
N PRO A 71 -13.58 -11.33 -12.28
CA PRO A 71 -13.21 -12.45 -13.14
C PRO A 71 -14.37 -12.86 -14.07
N ARG A 72 -14.15 -12.89 -15.39
CA ARG A 72 -15.22 -13.19 -16.37
C ARG A 72 -15.75 -14.62 -16.31
N LEU A 73 -14.92 -15.57 -15.90
CA LEU A 73 -15.22 -17.01 -16.03
C LEU A 73 -15.58 -17.67 -14.69
N ARG A 74 -15.75 -16.89 -13.62
CA ARG A 74 -16.02 -17.39 -12.28
C ARG A 74 -16.90 -16.41 -11.51
N HIS A 75 -17.91 -16.93 -10.84
CA HIS A 75 -18.59 -16.18 -9.79
C HIS A 75 -17.71 -16.16 -8.55
N VAL A 76 -17.51 -14.97 -8.00
CA VAL A 76 -16.71 -14.72 -6.80
C VAL A 76 -17.52 -13.87 -5.85
N HIS A 77 -17.47 -14.21 -4.57
CA HIS A 77 -18.18 -13.48 -3.52
C HIS A 77 -17.19 -12.56 -2.79
N ARG A 78 -16.06 -13.13 -2.36
CA ARG A 78 -14.94 -12.42 -1.71
C ARG A 78 -14.42 -11.24 -2.55
N THR A 79 -14.05 -10.16 -1.86
CA THR A 79 -13.46 -8.96 -2.45
C THR A 79 -12.04 -8.73 -1.92
N LEU A 80 -11.08 -8.50 -2.81
CA LEU A 80 -9.76 -7.96 -2.48
C LEU A 80 -9.82 -6.45 -2.69
N TYR A 81 -9.87 -5.68 -1.60
CA TYR A 81 -9.84 -4.23 -1.65
C TYR A 81 -8.37 -3.77 -1.53
N TYR A 82 -7.75 -3.45 -2.67
CA TYR A 82 -6.33 -3.15 -2.79
C TYR A 82 -6.08 -1.65 -2.91
N VAL A 83 -5.46 -1.05 -1.90
CA VAL A 83 -5.03 0.36 -1.91
C VAL A 83 -3.58 0.44 -2.34
N HIS A 84 -3.30 1.16 -3.42
CA HIS A 84 -1.99 1.18 -4.03
C HIS A 84 -0.96 2.00 -3.24
N GLY A 85 0.31 1.60 -3.31
CA GLY A 85 1.44 2.44 -2.89
C GLY A 85 1.75 3.54 -3.91
N GLY A 86 2.83 4.27 -3.66
CA GLY A 86 3.18 5.46 -4.44
C GLY A 86 3.48 6.69 -3.60
N ALA A 87 3.72 6.49 -2.30
CA ALA A 87 4.01 7.55 -1.33
C ALA A 87 2.93 8.66 -1.25
N PHE A 88 1.70 8.39 -1.71
CA PHE A 88 0.59 9.35 -1.88
C PHE A 88 0.67 10.28 -3.10
N MET A 89 1.75 10.25 -3.89
CA MET A 89 1.93 11.08 -5.09
C MET A 89 1.83 10.28 -6.40
N ALA A 90 2.07 8.97 -6.40
CA ALA A 90 2.03 8.19 -7.64
C ALA A 90 0.69 7.47 -7.80
N PRO A 91 0.13 7.38 -9.03
CA PRO A 91 -1.11 6.66 -9.28
C PRO A 91 -0.90 5.14 -9.22
N ILE A 92 -2.00 4.40 -9.44
CA ILE A 92 -1.97 2.97 -9.72
C ILE A 92 -0.97 2.66 -10.85
N ASP A 93 0.05 1.84 -10.57
CA ASP A 93 1.00 1.30 -11.55
C ASP A 93 0.56 -0.10 -12.04
N ALA A 94 1.05 -0.49 -13.20
CA ALA A 94 0.89 -1.81 -13.79
C ALA A 94 1.39 -2.94 -12.86
N VAL A 95 2.34 -2.68 -11.93
CA VAL A 95 2.75 -3.65 -10.90
C VAL A 95 1.60 -3.94 -9.93
N HIS A 96 0.86 -2.91 -9.48
CA HIS A 96 -0.29 -3.08 -8.58
C HIS A 96 -1.39 -3.91 -9.25
N VAL A 97 -1.78 -3.54 -10.49
CA VAL A 97 -2.81 -4.28 -11.25
C VAL A 97 -2.42 -5.76 -11.41
N ARG A 98 -1.15 -6.02 -11.75
CA ARG A 98 -0.65 -7.38 -11.94
C ARG A 98 -0.63 -8.17 -10.63
N TYR A 99 -0.23 -7.55 -9.52
CA TYR A 99 -0.20 -8.21 -8.22
C TYR A 99 -1.62 -8.51 -7.72
N ALA A 100 -2.49 -7.50 -7.70
CA ALA A 100 -3.86 -7.61 -7.19
C ALA A 100 -4.70 -8.62 -7.97
N THR A 101 -4.67 -8.59 -9.32
CA THR A 101 -5.39 -9.57 -10.14
C THR A 101 -4.86 -11.00 -9.93
N ARG A 102 -3.53 -11.18 -9.86
CA ARG A 102 -2.94 -12.50 -9.59
C ARG A 102 -3.32 -13.02 -8.20
N LEU A 103 -3.39 -12.16 -7.20
CA LEU A 103 -3.80 -12.55 -5.85
C LEU A 103 -5.29 -12.91 -5.83
N ALA A 104 -6.13 -12.08 -6.44
CA ALA A 104 -7.57 -12.31 -6.56
C ALA A 104 -7.89 -13.62 -7.29
N ASP A 105 -7.17 -13.96 -8.36
CA ASP A 105 -7.28 -15.28 -9.01
C ASP A 105 -6.96 -16.44 -8.04
N ALA A 106 -5.95 -16.27 -7.18
CA ALA A 106 -5.47 -17.31 -6.27
C ALA A 106 -6.40 -17.55 -5.08
N ILE A 107 -7.11 -16.50 -4.63
CA ILE A 107 -8.04 -16.56 -3.48
C ILE A 107 -9.52 -16.58 -3.88
N GLY A 108 -9.83 -16.56 -5.18
CA GLY A 108 -11.20 -16.57 -5.68
C GLY A 108 -11.96 -15.28 -5.36
N ALA A 109 -11.36 -14.13 -5.62
CA ALA A 109 -11.94 -12.82 -5.34
C ALA A 109 -12.09 -11.93 -6.59
N ARG A 110 -12.93 -10.91 -6.48
CA ARG A 110 -12.84 -9.71 -7.34
C ARG A 110 -11.85 -8.72 -6.75
N VAL A 111 -11.37 -7.75 -7.54
CA VAL A 111 -10.50 -6.67 -7.04
C VAL A 111 -11.30 -5.38 -7.02
N VAL A 112 -11.19 -4.64 -5.92
CA VAL A 112 -11.63 -3.25 -5.82
C VAL A 112 -10.38 -2.42 -5.57
N MET A 113 -10.14 -1.42 -6.41
CA MET A 113 -8.92 -0.64 -6.38
C MET A 113 -9.25 0.85 -6.56
N PRO A 114 -9.32 1.60 -5.44
CA PRO A 114 -9.61 3.03 -5.48
C PRO A 114 -8.46 3.79 -6.13
N ASP A 115 -8.79 4.71 -7.03
CA ASP A 115 -7.87 5.67 -7.63
C ASP A 115 -7.91 6.97 -6.81
N TYR A 116 -7.43 6.89 -5.57
CA TYR A 116 -7.60 7.96 -4.59
C TYR A 116 -6.90 9.28 -5.00
N PRO A 117 -7.40 10.45 -4.58
CA PRO A 117 -6.78 11.75 -4.83
C PRO A 117 -5.35 11.81 -4.27
N LEU A 118 -4.42 12.40 -5.03
CA LEU A 118 -2.99 12.37 -4.71
C LEU A 118 -2.53 13.68 -4.06
N ALA A 119 -1.55 13.59 -3.18
CA ALA A 119 -0.81 14.74 -2.67
C ALA A 119 0.13 15.29 -3.76
N PRO A 120 0.42 16.60 -3.80
CA PRO A 120 0.14 17.58 -2.75
C PRO A 120 -1.15 18.41 -2.97
N GLU A 121 -1.93 18.14 -4.02
CA GLU A 121 -3.20 18.80 -4.27
C GLU A 121 -4.30 18.37 -3.29
N HIS A 122 -4.18 17.14 -2.77
CA HIS A 122 -5.12 16.53 -1.84
C HIS A 122 -4.40 15.96 -0.62
N THR A 123 -5.17 15.76 0.44
CA THR A 123 -4.72 15.23 1.74
C THR A 123 -5.49 13.96 2.10
N TRP A 124 -5.12 13.34 3.22
CA TRP A 124 -5.88 12.21 3.78
C TRP A 124 -7.38 12.51 3.92
N ALA A 125 -7.75 13.74 4.30
CA ALA A 125 -9.12 14.12 4.59
C ALA A 125 -10.02 14.07 3.34
N ASP A 126 -9.44 14.24 2.14
CA ASP A 126 -10.17 14.23 0.88
C ASP A 126 -10.58 12.81 0.42
N SER A 127 -10.02 11.76 1.04
CA SER A 127 -10.20 10.38 0.57
C SER A 127 -10.63 9.40 1.66
N HIS A 128 -10.21 9.62 2.91
CA HIS A 128 -10.29 8.61 3.96
C HIS A 128 -11.73 8.14 4.25
N ASP A 129 -12.68 9.07 4.41
CA ASP A 129 -14.07 8.70 4.71
C ASP A 129 -14.75 7.95 3.56
N ALA A 130 -14.48 8.35 2.31
CA ALA A 130 -14.99 7.67 1.12
C ALA A 130 -14.42 6.24 1.01
N LEU A 131 -13.11 6.08 1.25
CA LEU A 131 -12.45 4.77 1.27
C LEU A 131 -13.06 3.84 2.34
N VAL A 132 -13.25 4.34 3.56
CA VAL A 132 -13.84 3.57 4.67
C VAL A 132 -15.28 3.18 4.35
N ALA A 133 -16.08 4.10 3.80
CA ALA A 133 -17.46 3.83 3.44
C ALA A 133 -17.58 2.78 2.32
N ASP A 134 -16.77 2.88 1.25
CA ASP A 134 -16.80 1.88 0.17
C ASP A 134 -16.29 0.52 0.65
N ALA A 135 -15.23 0.47 1.45
CA ALA A 135 -14.73 -0.76 2.04
C ALA A 135 -15.79 -1.44 2.92
N ALA A 136 -16.48 -0.69 3.78
CA ALA A 136 -17.56 -1.23 4.62
C ALA A 136 -18.72 -1.80 3.77
N ARG A 137 -19.11 -1.10 2.69
CA ARG A 137 -20.12 -1.59 1.75
C ARG A 137 -19.73 -2.95 1.15
N TRP A 138 -18.48 -3.10 0.74
CA TRP A 138 -17.98 -4.39 0.24
C TRP A 138 -17.83 -5.44 1.35
N ALA A 139 -17.55 -5.04 2.59
CA ALA A 139 -17.44 -5.94 3.73
C ALA A 139 -18.78 -6.58 4.10
N ASP A 140 -19.89 -5.87 3.86
CA ASP A 140 -21.25 -6.37 4.05
C ASP A 140 -21.70 -7.37 2.97
N GLU A 141 -20.98 -7.48 1.84
CA GLU A 141 -21.27 -8.50 0.82
C GLU A 141 -20.86 -9.91 1.28
N GLU A 142 -21.45 -10.92 0.64
CA GLU A 142 -21.08 -12.31 0.87
C GLU A 142 -19.58 -12.52 0.62
N GLY A 143 -18.90 -13.20 1.55
CA GLY A 143 -17.46 -13.45 1.47
C GLY A 143 -16.58 -12.30 1.98
N GLY A 144 -17.16 -11.13 2.28
CA GLY A 144 -16.51 -9.97 2.89
C GLY A 144 -15.29 -9.46 2.10
N ILE A 145 -14.47 -8.66 2.79
CA ILE A 145 -13.26 -8.08 2.19
C ILE A 145 -11.97 -8.63 2.80
N VAL A 146 -10.93 -8.68 1.97
CA VAL A 146 -9.53 -8.62 2.37
C VAL A 146 -9.05 -7.21 2.07
N LEU A 147 -8.63 -6.46 3.09
CA LEU A 147 -7.93 -5.20 2.90
C LEU A 147 -6.48 -5.50 2.57
N ALA A 148 -5.94 -4.87 1.55
CA ALA A 148 -4.55 -5.03 1.19
C ALA A 148 -3.94 -3.74 0.64
N GLY A 149 -2.63 -3.59 0.79
CA GLY A 149 -1.90 -2.49 0.17
C GLY A 149 -0.40 -2.60 0.35
N ASP A 150 0.31 -1.72 -0.33
CA ASP A 150 1.76 -1.62 -0.27
C ASP A 150 2.20 -0.19 0.05
N SER A 151 3.32 -0.02 0.76
CA SER A 151 3.86 1.31 1.09
C SER A 151 2.80 2.22 1.72
N ALA A 152 2.62 3.44 1.21
CA ALA A 152 1.52 4.35 1.53
C ALA A 152 0.14 3.67 1.56
N GLY A 153 -0.19 2.86 0.55
CA GLY A 153 -1.46 2.13 0.48
C GLY A 153 -1.60 1.04 1.57
N GLY A 154 -0.49 0.46 2.01
CA GLY A 154 -0.47 -0.43 3.19
C GLY A 154 -0.81 0.32 4.48
N GLY A 155 -0.29 1.55 4.61
CA GLY A 155 -0.67 2.48 5.68
C GLY A 155 -2.17 2.83 5.62
N LEU A 156 -2.68 3.23 4.46
CA LEU A 156 -4.11 3.54 4.29
C LEU A 156 -5.00 2.35 4.59
N ALA A 157 -4.64 1.14 4.15
CA ALA A 157 -5.40 -0.06 4.46
C ALA A 157 -5.49 -0.32 5.98
N LEU A 158 -4.43 -0.04 6.74
CA LEU A 158 -4.45 -0.11 8.20
C LEU A 158 -5.32 1.00 8.81
N ALA A 159 -5.19 2.24 8.33
CA ALA A 159 -6.02 3.37 8.77
C ALA A 159 -7.52 3.12 8.53
N MET A 160 -7.86 2.51 7.40
CA MET A 160 -9.22 2.08 7.07
C MET A 160 -9.71 1.01 8.05
N ALA A 161 -8.91 -0.02 8.33
CA ALA A 161 -9.28 -1.08 9.28
C ALA A 161 -9.54 -0.52 10.70
N LEU A 162 -8.71 0.42 11.15
CA LEU A 162 -8.92 1.15 12.41
C LEU A 162 -10.25 1.91 12.40
N SER A 163 -10.50 2.68 11.34
CA SER A 163 -11.72 3.48 11.22
C SER A 163 -12.98 2.61 11.12
N MET A 164 -12.91 1.47 10.43
CA MET A 164 -14.02 0.52 10.37
C MET A 164 -14.34 -0.03 11.76
N ARG A 165 -13.32 -0.44 12.54
CA ARG A 165 -13.46 -0.87 13.93
C ARG A 165 -14.08 0.22 14.80
N ASP A 166 -13.51 1.43 14.76
CA ASP A 166 -13.91 2.53 15.65
C ASP A 166 -15.32 3.05 15.35
N ARG A 167 -15.78 2.90 14.10
CA ARG A 167 -17.14 3.24 13.68
C ARG A 167 -18.15 2.09 13.82
N GLY A 168 -17.72 0.92 14.31
CA GLY A 168 -18.58 -0.26 14.45
C GLY A 168 -19.09 -0.81 13.11
N LEU A 169 -18.33 -0.62 12.03
CA LEU A 169 -18.64 -1.16 10.71
C LEU A 169 -18.20 -2.63 10.60
N THR A 170 -18.79 -3.36 9.65
CA THR A 170 -18.41 -4.76 9.39
C THR A 170 -16.91 -4.85 9.11
N PRO A 171 -16.15 -5.62 9.89
CA PRO A 171 -14.69 -5.65 9.77
C PRO A 171 -14.24 -6.38 8.50
N ALA A 172 -13.04 -6.05 8.03
CA ALA A 172 -12.37 -6.88 7.04
C ALA A 172 -12.08 -8.28 7.61
N THR A 173 -12.07 -9.28 6.74
CA THR A 173 -11.72 -10.65 7.15
C THR A 173 -10.22 -10.78 7.43
N HIS A 174 -9.39 -10.06 6.67
CA HIS A 174 -7.93 -10.08 6.74
C HIS A 174 -7.35 -8.74 6.32
N LEU A 175 -6.15 -8.43 6.82
CA LEU A 175 -5.33 -7.29 6.37
C LEU A 175 -3.96 -7.78 5.86
N VAL A 176 -3.56 -7.38 4.65
CA VAL A 176 -2.25 -7.71 4.06
C VAL A 176 -1.49 -6.44 3.69
N MET A 177 -0.31 -6.25 4.28
CA MET A 177 0.51 -5.06 4.08
C MET A 177 1.90 -5.42 3.55
N HIS A 178 2.34 -4.76 2.49
CA HIS A 178 3.72 -4.83 2.00
C HIS A 178 4.45 -3.55 2.36
N ALA A 179 5.42 -3.63 3.28
CA ALA A 179 6.21 -2.49 3.75
C ALA A 179 5.36 -1.23 4.04
N PRO A 180 4.34 -1.30 4.92
CA PRO A 180 3.40 -0.21 5.09
C PRO A 180 4.09 1.05 5.61
N TRP A 181 3.78 2.19 5.00
CA TRP A 181 4.11 3.49 5.55
C TRP A 181 3.04 3.89 6.58
N ALA A 182 3.18 3.39 7.81
CA ALA A 182 2.15 3.49 8.84
C ALA A 182 2.49 4.49 9.96
N ASP A 183 3.67 5.10 9.93
CA ASP A 183 4.09 6.19 10.82
C ASP A 183 4.72 7.30 9.98
N LEU A 184 3.96 8.38 9.75
CA LEU A 184 4.37 9.57 9.01
C LEU A 184 5.05 10.60 9.91
N THR A 185 5.04 10.41 11.22
CA THR A 185 5.80 11.26 12.15
C THR A 185 7.30 10.94 12.15
N THR A 186 7.69 9.83 11.51
CA THR A 186 9.06 9.30 11.55
C THR A 186 9.58 9.13 12.98
N SER A 187 8.71 8.68 13.91
CA SER A 187 9.03 8.54 15.33
C SER A 187 10.09 7.49 15.67
N THR A 188 10.60 6.78 14.66
CA THR A 188 11.66 5.78 14.76
C THR A 188 12.99 6.40 14.30
N PRO A 189 13.89 6.80 15.23
CA PRO A 189 15.13 7.49 14.90
C PRO A 189 16.06 6.67 13.98
N GLU A 190 15.96 5.35 14.02
CA GLU A 190 16.73 4.43 13.18
C GLU A 190 16.42 4.58 11.68
N THR A 191 15.28 5.20 11.32
CA THR A 191 14.91 5.48 9.93
C THR A 191 16.02 6.22 9.19
N ARG A 192 16.65 7.20 9.83
CA ARG A 192 17.74 7.97 9.23
C ARG A 192 19.00 7.15 8.94
N GLU A 193 19.24 6.08 9.69
CA GLU A 193 20.38 5.19 9.46
C GLU A 193 20.15 4.29 8.25
N VAL A 194 18.89 3.94 7.96
CA VAL A 194 18.51 3.07 6.85
C VAL A 194 18.54 3.80 5.50
N ASP A 195 18.44 5.13 5.52
CA ASP A 195 18.60 6.00 4.34
C ASP A 195 19.88 5.73 3.56
N ALA A 196 20.98 5.39 4.26
CA ALA A 196 22.25 5.06 3.64
C ALA A 196 22.25 3.75 2.81
N VAL A 197 21.26 2.88 3.01
CA VAL A 197 21.21 1.55 2.38
C VAL A 197 19.99 1.33 1.50
N ASP A 198 18.87 2.04 1.69
CA ASP A 198 17.71 1.96 0.80
C ASP A 198 18.06 2.52 -0.59
N PRO A 199 17.91 1.74 -1.67
CA PRO A 199 18.19 2.23 -3.02
C PRO A 199 17.04 3.02 -3.67
N TRP A 200 15.84 3.01 -3.09
CA TRP A 200 14.58 3.41 -3.73
C TRP A 200 13.91 4.58 -3.03
N LEU A 201 13.93 4.60 -1.70
CA LEU A 201 13.37 5.68 -0.89
C LEU A 201 14.47 6.61 -0.40
N PHE A 202 14.08 7.85 -0.11
CA PHE A 202 14.98 8.91 0.33
C PHE A 202 14.34 9.64 1.51
N TYR A 203 15.08 9.76 2.61
CA TYR A 203 14.58 10.32 3.86
C TYR A 203 14.05 11.74 3.68
N SER A 204 14.75 12.60 2.94
CA SER A 204 14.33 13.98 2.69
C SER A 204 12.98 14.09 1.96
N LYS A 205 12.65 13.11 1.10
CA LYS A 205 11.37 13.06 0.40
C LYS A 205 10.27 12.55 1.31
N LEU A 206 10.59 11.57 2.17
CA LEU A 206 9.65 11.01 3.13
C LEU A 206 9.06 12.09 4.03
N GLU A 207 9.90 12.99 4.57
CA GLU A 207 9.45 14.10 5.42
C GLU A 207 8.52 15.08 4.68
N ALA A 208 8.89 15.51 3.47
CA ALA A 208 8.06 16.42 2.66
C ALA A 208 6.71 15.78 2.28
N TYR A 209 6.75 14.53 1.81
CA TYR A 209 5.56 13.80 1.40
C TYR A 209 4.62 13.49 2.57
N ALA A 210 5.16 13.20 3.76
CA ALA A 210 4.37 13.03 4.98
C ALA A 210 3.56 14.28 5.29
N LEU A 211 4.20 15.46 5.27
CA LEU A 211 3.55 16.73 5.55
C LEU A 211 2.52 17.10 4.49
N TRP A 212 2.81 16.88 3.21
CA TRP A 212 1.85 17.14 2.14
C TRP A 212 0.61 16.26 2.25
N TRP A 213 0.77 14.96 2.55
CA TRP A 213 -0.37 14.05 2.72
C TRP A 213 -1.17 14.35 4.00
N ALA A 214 -0.48 14.64 5.10
CA ALA A 214 -1.12 15.00 6.36
C ALA A 214 -1.91 16.32 6.24
N GLY A 215 -1.45 17.24 5.40
CA GLY A 215 -2.01 18.59 5.22
C GLY A 215 -1.49 19.60 6.25
N SER A 216 -1.12 19.14 7.45
CA SER A 216 -0.49 19.97 8.48
C SER A 216 0.37 19.14 9.45
N GLU A 217 1.29 19.79 10.17
CA GLU A 217 2.05 19.13 11.24
C GLU A 217 1.14 18.59 12.35
N ALA A 218 0.03 19.28 12.64
CA ALA A 218 -0.93 18.86 13.66
C ALA A 218 -1.64 17.54 13.28
N ASP A 219 -1.72 17.25 11.98
CA ASP A 219 -2.39 16.06 11.47
C ASP A 219 -1.47 14.84 11.34
N LEU A 220 -0.14 15.00 11.41
CA LEU A 220 0.82 13.91 11.22
C LEU A 220 0.58 12.72 12.17
N GLY A 221 0.23 12.99 13.43
CA GLY A 221 0.02 11.97 14.45
C GLY A 221 -1.37 11.33 14.44
N ARG A 222 -2.27 11.75 13.55
CA ARG A 222 -3.65 11.25 13.51
C ARG A 222 -3.72 9.77 13.18
N PRO A 223 -4.68 9.00 13.72
CA PRO A 223 -4.89 7.60 13.33
C PRO A 223 -5.12 7.38 11.83
N GLU A 224 -5.71 8.35 11.14
CA GLU A 224 -5.95 8.29 9.69
C GLU A 224 -4.67 8.50 8.85
N VAL A 225 -3.64 9.09 9.45
CA VAL A 225 -2.37 9.47 8.79
C VAL A 225 -1.23 8.56 9.24
N SER A 226 -1.05 8.38 10.54
CA SER A 226 -0.05 7.51 11.18
C SER A 226 -0.71 6.39 11.98
N PRO A 227 -1.36 5.42 11.32
CA PRO A 227 -2.15 4.39 11.98
C PRO A 227 -1.33 3.47 12.91
N ALA A 228 -0.01 3.37 12.74
CA ALA A 228 0.85 2.63 13.67
C ALA A 228 0.89 3.22 15.08
N LEU A 229 0.51 4.50 15.24
CA LEU A 229 0.51 5.21 16.52
C LEU A 229 -0.83 5.12 17.26
N ALA A 230 -1.87 4.58 16.62
CA ALA A 230 -3.20 4.41 17.19
C ALA A 230 -3.29 3.25 18.19
N ASP A 231 -4.47 3.06 18.78
CA ASP A 231 -4.84 1.81 19.45
C ASP A 231 -5.01 0.71 18.39
N LEU A 232 -4.28 -0.40 18.54
CA LEU A 232 -4.24 -1.51 17.58
C LEU A 232 -5.09 -2.72 18.01
N ALA A 233 -5.76 -2.66 19.17
CA ALA A 233 -6.58 -3.76 19.65
C ALA A 233 -7.82 -4.01 18.78
N GLY A 234 -8.26 -5.26 18.67
CA GLY A 234 -9.50 -5.61 17.94
C GLY A 234 -9.46 -5.42 16.42
N LEU A 235 -8.27 -5.25 15.84
CA LEU A 235 -8.06 -5.27 14.40
C LEU A 235 -8.17 -6.70 13.82
N PRO A 236 -8.51 -6.85 12.53
CA PRO A 236 -8.56 -8.16 11.89
C PRO A 236 -7.16 -8.80 11.85
N LYS A 237 -7.13 -10.12 11.70
CA LYS A 237 -5.88 -10.86 11.52
C LYS A 237 -5.08 -10.27 10.35
N ALA A 238 -3.79 -10.07 10.55
CA ALA A 238 -2.96 -9.33 9.62
C ALA A 238 -1.64 -10.03 9.29
N LEU A 239 -1.16 -9.76 8.07
CA LEU A 239 0.15 -10.14 7.58
C LEU A 239 0.89 -8.91 7.08
N MET A 240 2.09 -8.68 7.61
CA MET A 240 3.00 -7.63 7.15
C MET A 240 4.29 -8.25 6.63
N LEU A 241 4.67 -7.91 5.41
CA LEU A 241 5.95 -8.32 4.82
C LEU A 241 6.83 -7.08 4.60
N HIS A 242 8.07 -7.11 5.06
CA HIS A 242 9.00 -5.98 4.90
C HIS A 242 10.45 -6.46 4.77
N GLY A 243 11.28 -5.66 4.08
CA GLY A 243 12.70 -5.94 3.89
C GLY A 243 13.56 -5.13 4.87
N THR A 244 14.82 -5.52 5.11
CA THR A 244 15.73 -4.71 5.96
C THR A 244 16.49 -3.64 5.19
N ARG A 245 16.39 -3.60 3.85
CA ARG A 245 16.99 -2.58 2.98
C ARG A 245 15.90 -1.65 2.47
N ASP A 246 15.10 -1.15 3.40
CA ASP A 246 13.88 -0.40 3.20
C ASP A 246 13.77 0.65 4.29
N LEU A 247 13.68 1.93 3.92
CA LEU A 247 13.59 3.08 4.80
C LEU A 247 12.41 2.96 5.77
N LEU A 248 11.34 2.25 5.38
CA LEU A 248 10.17 2.04 6.22
C LEU A 248 10.30 0.85 7.19
N ASN A 249 11.41 0.11 7.15
CA ASN A 249 11.65 -1.04 8.01
C ASN A 249 11.56 -0.70 9.51
N PRO A 250 12.16 0.40 10.02
CA PRO A 250 12.03 0.75 11.43
C PRO A 250 10.59 1.01 11.85
N GLY A 251 9.79 1.68 11.01
CA GLY A 251 8.35 1.86 11.21
C GLY A 251 7.58 0.54 11.23
N CYS A 252 7.92 -0.41 10.34
CA CYS A 252 7.35 -1.76 10.36
C CYS A 252 7.70 -2.50 11.67
N ARG A 253 8.94 -2.38 12.16
CA ARG A 253 9.35 -2.97 13.44
C ARG A 253 8.62 -2.33 14.63
N LEU A 254 8.40 -1.02 14.60
CA LEU A 254 7.56 -0.34 15.60
C LEU A 254 6.14 -0.90 15.59
N LEU A 255 5.52 -1.02 14.41
CA LEU A 255 4.17 -1.57 14.27
C LEU A 255 4.09 -3.00 14.82
N ALA A 256 5.05 -3.86 14.51
CA ALA A 256 5.11 -5.23 15.03
C ALA A 256 5.22 -5.29 16.56
N ARG A 257 6.05 -4.43 17.17
CA ARG A 257 6.15 -4.33 18.64
C ARG A 257 4.83 -3.88 19.27
N ARG A 258 4.23 -2.81 18.75
CA ARG A 258 2.95 -2.29 19.25
C ARG A 258 1.80 -3.26 19.05
N ALA A 259 1.79 -4.01 17.96
CA ALA A 259 0.80 -5.07 17.72
C ALA A 259 0.87 -6.14 18.82
N ALA A 260 2.08 -6.59 19.18
CA ALA A 260 2.28 -7.56 20.25
C ALA A 260 1.84 -7.00 21.62
N GLU A 261 2.15 -5.73 21.92
CA GLU A 261 1.72 -5.05 23.13
C GLU A 261 0.20 -4.91 23.23
N ALA A 262 -0.47 -4.66 22.10
CA ALA A 262 -1.93 -4.55 22.01
C ALA A 262 -2.66 -5.89 21.90
N GLY A 263 -1.94 -7.02 21.79
CA GLY A 263 -2.52 -8.34 21.56
C GLY A 263 -3.18 -8.52 20.19
N TRP A 264 -2.76 -7.73 19.19
CA TRP A 264 -3.23 -7.86 17.80
C TRP A 264 -2.56 -9.05 17.10
N ASP A 265 -3.34 -9.90 16.43
CA ASP A 265 -2.86 -11.01 15.59
C ASP A 265 -2.23 -10.48 14.29
N LEU A 266 -1.03 -9.89 14.41
CA LEU A 266 -0.18 -9.46 13.31
C LEU A 266 0.99 -10.43 13.14
N THR A 267 1.01 -11.15 12.01
CA THR A 267 2.18 -11.88 11.56
C THR A 267 3.12 -10.93 10.82
N SER A 268 4.30 -10.67 11.37
CA SER A 268 5.35 -9.85 10.74
C SER A 268 6.45 -10.71 10.14
N ILE A 269 6.68 -10.60 8.83
CA ILE A 269 7.74 -11.30 8.10
C ILE A 269 8.78 -10.28 7.62
N GLU A 270 9.88 -10.22 8.35
CA GLU A 270 11.06 -9.45 7.98
C GLU A 270 12.03 -10.30 7.16
N GLU A 271 12.37 -9.87 5.94
CA GLU A 271 13.38 -10.52 5.12
C GLU A 271 14.64 -9.66 4.96
N ARG A 272 15.79 -10.28 5.24
CA ARG A 272 17.10 -9.62 5.22
C ARG A 272 17.50 -9.18 3.80
N ASP A 273 18.01 -7.96 3.70
CA ASP A 273 18.56 -7.30 2.51
C ASP A 273 17.56 -7.06 1.38
N LEU A 274 16.27 -7.29 1.62
CA LEU A 274 15.22 -7.03 0.63
C LEU A 274 14.82 -5.56 0.63
N ILE A 275 14.45 -5.09 -0.56
CA ILE A 275 14.16 -3.67 -0.83
C ILE A 275 12.69 -3.37 -0.55
N HIS A 276 12.38 -2.07 -0.57
CA HIS A 276 11.02 -1.58 -0.45
C HIS A 276 10.04 -2.33 -1.36
N VAL A 277 8.91 -2.73 -0.76
CA VAL A 277 7.80 -3.48 -1.38
C VAL A 277 8.21 -4.73 -2.18
N TYR A 278 9.29 -5.42 -1.79
CA TYR A 278 9.80 -6.59 -2.52
C TYR A 278 8.73 -7.64 -2.84
N GLY A 279 7.71 -7.79 -1.99
CA GLY A 279 6.67 -8.80 -2.10
C GLY A 279 5.77 -8.65 -3.35
N ILE A 280 5.62 -7.43 -3.87
CA ILE A 280 4.81 -7.17 -5.07
C ILE A 280 5.65 -7.09 -6.36
N LEU A 281 6.99 -7.08 -6.24
CA LEU A 281 7.86 -6.86 -7.39
C LEU A 281 7.82 -8.03 -8.38
N PRO A 282 7.78 -7.75 -9.69
CA PRO A 282 7.74 -8.79 -10.68
C PRO A 282 9.12 -9.48 -10.82
N LEU A 283 9.10 -10.75 -11.23
CA LEU A 283 10.25 -11.51 -11.74
C LEU A 283 11.39 -11.86 -10.74
N ILE A 284 11.30 -11.46 -9.47
CA ILE A 284 12.23 -11.90 -8.43
C ILE A 284 11.72 -13.15 -7.68
N PRO A 285 12.58 -14.13 -7.34
CA PRO A 285 12.22 -15.30 -6.54
C PRO A 285 11.63 -14.94 -5.16
N GLU A 286 12.13 -13.88 -4.54
CA GLU A 286 11.69 -13.41 -3.22
C GLU A 286 10.21 -13.03 -3.22
N ALA A 287 9.76 -12.25 -4.21
CA ALA A 287 8.36 -11.90 -4.40
C ALA A 287 7.46 -13.12 -4.63
N ARG A 288 8.00 -14.21 -5.22
CA ARG A 288 7.22 -15.45 -5.38
C ARG A 288 7.01 -16.15 -4.05
N ARG A 289 8.01 -16.15 -3.17
CA ARG A 289 7.88 -16.69 -1.81
C ARG A 289 6.90 -15.85 -0.99
N ALA A 290 7.05 -14.52 -1.02
CA ALA A 290 6.11 -13.59 -0.40
C ALA A 290 4.67 -13.82 -0.88
N PHE A 291 4.48 -13.98 -2.19
CA PHE A 291 3.15 -14.29 -2.74
C PHE A 291 2.57 -15.60 -2.21
N THR A 292 3.39 -16.65 -2.09
CA THR A 292 2.94 -17.92 -1.48
C THR A 292 2.55 -17.72 -0.02
N GLN A 293 3.35 -17.00 0.77
CA GLN A 293 3.02 -16.69 2.17
C GLN A 293 1.70 -15.92 2.28
N VAL A 294 1.45 -14.95 1.40
CA VAL A 294 0.18 -14.21 1.36
C VAL A 294 -0.98 -15.12 1.01
N VAL A 295 -0.85 -15.98 0.00
CA VAL A 295 -1.93 -16.90 -0.39
C VAL A 295 -2.23 -17.91 0.72
N ASP A 296 -1.21 -18.46 1.37
CA ASP A 296 -1.38 -19.41 2.46
C ASP A 296 -1.99 -18.76 3.70
N PHE A 297 -1.70 -17.48 3.94
CA PHE A 297 -2.34 -16.69 5.00
C PHE A 297 -3.83 -16.41 4.75
N LEU A 298 -4.25 -16.29 3.48
CA LEU A 298 -5.63 -15.95 3.08
C LEU A 298 -6.54 -17.17 2.82
N ARG A 299 -6.01 -18.38 2.99
CA ARG A 299 -6.74 -19.65 2.84
C ARG A 299 -7.33 -20.10 4.17
#